data_AF-A0A2H1WXB1-F1
#
_entry.id   AF-A0A2H1WXB1-F1
#
_cell.length_a   1.000
_cell.length_b   1.000
_cell.length_c   1.000
_cell.angle_alpha   90.00
_cell.angle_beta   90.00
_cell.angle_gamma   90.00
#
_symmetry.space_group_name_H-M   'P 1'
#
loop_
_entity.id
_entity.type
_entity.pdbx_description
1 polymer ?
#
loop_
_entity_poly.entity_id
_entity_poly.type
_entity_poly.pdbx_seq_one_letter_code
_entity_poly.pdbx_strand_id
1 'polypeptide(L)' 'MDYISLTDCGVVSRQQWDGLNPVHVEYLARPIDLVIIQHTVTRTCSTDAGCAEIVRNIQENHMDNLNLWDIGSS' A
#
# COMPACT_ATOMS: atom_id res chain seq x y z
N MET A 1 -26.37 -7.85 -8.94
CA MET A 1 -25.44 -8.96 -9.23
C MET A 1 -24.28 -8.31 -9.93
N ASP A 2 -23.26 -7.94 -9.16
CA ASP A 2 -22.12 -7.20 -9.67
C ASP A 2 -21.20 -8.19 -10.39
N TYR A 3 -21.07 -8.00 -11.70
CA TYR A 3 -20.24 -8.83 -12.56
C TYR A 3 -18.78 -8.46 -12.27
N ILE A 4 -18.10 -9.23 -11.42
CA ILE A 4 -16.67 -9.03 -11.18
C ILE A 4 -15.94 -9.37 -12.48
N SER A 5 -15.44 -8.34 -13.15
CA SER A 5 -14.54 -8.49 -14.29
C SER A 5 -13.28 -9.23 -13.82
N LEU A 6 -12.75 -10.15 -14.61
CA LEU A 6 -11.45 -10.80 -14.34
C LEU A 6 -10.27 -9.80 -14.28
N THR A 7 -10.52 -8.53 -14.64
CA THR A 7 -9.56 -7.42 -14.52
C THR A 7 -9.66 -6.66 -13.20
N ASP A 8 -10.65 -6.97 -12.35
CA ASP A 8 -10.81 -6.36 -11.04
C ASP A 8 -10.17 -7.28 -9.99
N CYS A 9 -8.95 -6.92 -9.58
CA CYS A 9 -8.20 -7.65 -8.55
C CYS A 9 -8.65 -7.32 -7.12
N GLY A 10 -9.75 -6.58 -6.93
CA GLY A 10 -10.24 -6.19 -5.60
C GLY A 10 -9.24 -5.30 -4.86
N VAL A 11 -8.61 -4.36 -5.57
CA VAL A 11 -7.60 -3.45 -4.98
C VAL A 11 -8.25 -2.57 -3.91
N VAL A 12 -7.73 -2.66 -2.68
CA VAL A 12 -8.14 -1.79 -1.57
C VAL A 12 -7.38 -0.47 -1.68
N SER A 13 -8.11 0.62 -1.93
CA SER A 13 -7.55 1.97 -2.05
C SER A 13 -7.01 2.49 -0.72
N ARG A 14 -6.13 3.51 -0.78
CA ARG A 14 -5.57 4.18 0.40
C ARG A 14 -6.63 4.63 1.40
N GLN A 15 -7.70 5.22 0.91
CA GLN A 15 -8.79 5.70 1.76
C GLN A 15 -9.49 4.55 2.49
N GLN A 16 -9.62 3.38 1.87
CA GLN A 16 -10.32 2.24 2.48
C GLN A 16 -9.56 1.61 3.64
N TRP A 17 -8.23 1.75 3.70
CA TRP A 17 -7.43 1.34 4.87
C TRP A 17 -7.06 2.51 5.79
N ASP A 18 -7.67 3.67 5.60
CA ASP A 18 -7.45 4.89 6.39
C ASP A 18 -5.99 5.38 6.37
N GLY A 19 -5.40 5.39 5.16
CA GLY A 19 -4.03 5.81 4.94
C GLY A 19 -3.84 7.31 4.86
N LEU A 20 -2.69 7.77 5.36
CA LEU A 20 -2.25 9.17 5.34
C LEU A 20 -1.98 9.66 3.92
N ASN A 21 -2.07 10.97 3.73
CA ASN A 21 -1.63 11.61 2.50
C ASN A 21 -0.10 11.60 2.40
N PRO A 22 0.47 11.51 1.18
CA PRO A 22 1.90 11.50 1.01
C PRO A 22 2.44 12.91 1.26
N VAL A 23 3.68 13.01 1.75
CA VAL A 23 4.38 14.29 1.89
C VAL A 23 4.71 14.88 0.51
N HIS A 24 5.05 14.02 -0.43
CA HIS A 24 5.42 14.39 -1.80
C HIS A 24 5.05 13.27 -2.78
N VAL A 25 4.81 13.62 -4.04
CA VAL A 25 4.48 12.67 -5.11
C VAL A 25 5.37 12.92 -6.31
N GLU A 26 6.10 11.88 -6.72
CA GLU A 26 6.82 11.81 -7.99
C GLU A 26 6.13 10.79 -8.91
N TYR A 27 5.89 11.18 -10.17
CA TYR A 27 5.20 10.31 -11.12
C TYR A 27 6.19 9.44 -11.89
N LEU A 28 5.97 8.12 -11.88
CA LEU A 28 6.75 7.20 -12.68
C LEU A 28 6.42 7.32 -14.17
N ALA A 29 7.46 7.24 -15.02
CA ALA A 29 7.31 7.14 -16.46
C ALA A 29 6.57 5.85 -16.83
N ARG A 30 5.76 5.89 -17.89
CA ARG A 30 4.96 4.74 -18.35
C ARG A 30 5.40 4.31 -19.76
N PRO A 31 5.39 3.00 -20.08
CA PRO A 31 5.04 1.86 -19.20
C PRO A 31 6.11 1.55 -18.14
N ILE A 32 5.75 0.76 -17.12
CA ILE A 32 6.68 0.27 -16.10
C ILE A 32 7.27 -1.05 -16.57
N ASP A 33 8.60 -1.17 -16.58
CA ASP A 33 9.31 -2.35 -17.12
C ASP A 33 9.79 -3.34 -16.04
N LEU A 34 9.79 -2.96 -14.76
CA LEU A 34 10.30 -3.77 -13.65
C LEU A 34 9.30 -3.85 -12.50
N VAL A 35 9.04 -5.07 -12.03
CA VAL A 35 8.24 -5.36 -10.83
C VAL A 35 9.14 -6.01 -9.77
N ILE A 36 9.19 -5.44 -8.57
CA ILE A 36 9.95 -5.98 -7.43
C ILE A 36 8.97 -6.56 -6.43
N ILE A 37 9.11 -7.85 -6.10
CA ILE A 37 8.29 -8.55 -5.11
C ILE A 37 9.04 -8.58 -3.78
N GLN A 38 8.40 -8.10 -2.71
CA GLN A 38 9.00 -8.00 -1.37
C GLN A 38 8.06 -8.55 -0.30
N HIS A 39 8.63 -8.97 0.83
CA HIS A 39 7.89 -9.27 2.05
C HIS A 39 8.06 -8.14 3.07
N THR A 40 7.05 -7.91 3.91
CA THR A 40 7.07 -6.79 4.88
C THR A 40 7.92 -7.05 6.12
N VAL A 41 8.28 -8.31 6.40
CA VAL A 41 8.94 -8.73 7.66
C VAL A 41 8.10 -8.40 8.91
N THR A 42 6.79 -8.18 8.75
CA THR A 42 5.85 -7.99 9.86
C THR A 42 5.12 -9.30 10.19
N ARG A 43 4.27 -9.27 11.22
CA ARG A 43 3.26 -10.33 11.41
C ARG A 43 2.36 -10.43 10.17
N THR A 44 1.81 -11.62 9.91
CA THR A 44 0.79 -11.83 8.89
C THR A 44 -0.58 -11.33 9.37
N CYS A 45 -1.52 -11.16 8.43
CA CYS A 45 -2.93 -10.84 8.68
C CYS A 45 -3.83 -11.65 7.76
N SER A 46 -5.10 -11.79 8.14
CA SER A 46 -6.11 -12.56 7.37
C SER A 46 -7.52 -11.95 7.43
N THR A 47 -7.65 -10.75 7.99
CA THR A 47 -8.92 -10.00 8.06
C THR A 47 -8.67 -8.58 7.56
N ASP A 48 -9.67 -7.97 6.92
CA ASP A 48 -9.55 -6.61 6.39
C ASP A 48 -9.11 -5.62 7.46
N ALA A 49 -9.73 -5.68 8.63
CA ALA A 49 -9.38 -4.82 9.76
C ALA A 49 -7.94 -5.03 10.25
N GLY A 50 -7.49 -6.29 10.37
CA GLY A 50 -6.15 -6.61 10.82
C GLY A 50 -5.07 -6.28 9.79
N CYS A 51 -5.38 -6.40 8.50
CA CYS A 51 -4.47 -5.99 7.43
C CYS A 51 -4.39 -4.47 7.32
N ALA A 52 -5.52 -3.76 7.39
CA ALA A 52 -5.54 -2.30 7.38
C ALA A 52 -4.73 -1.71 8.55
N GLU A 53 -4.84 -2.31 9.74
CA GLU A 53 -4.02 -1.93 10.90
C GLU A 53 -2.52 -2.08 10.63
N ILE A 54 -2.08 -3.21 10.07
CA ILE A 54 -0.66 -3.43 9.76
C ILE A 54 -0.17 -2.43 8.71
N VAL A 55 -0.94 -2.23 7.63
CA VAL A 55 -0.56 -1.31 6.55
C VAL A 55 -0.43 0.13 7.06
N ARG A 56 -1.35 0.60 7.91
CA ARG A 56 -1.22 1.91 8.58
C ARG A 56 0.05 2.02 9.41
N ASN A 57 0.31 1.04 10.27
CA ASN A 57 1.52 1.05 11.11
C ASN A 57 2.81 1.04 10.28
N ILE A 58 2.82 0.35 9.13
CA ILE A 58 3.96 0.40 8.19
C ILE A 58 4.11 1.82 7.62
N GLN A 59 3.02 2.44 7.17
CA GLN A 59 3.04 3.81 6.65
C GLN A 59 3.57 4.80 7.69
N GLU A 60 3.01 4.77 8.91
CA GLU A 60 3.42 5.62 10.02
C GLU A 60 4.91 5.45 10.32
N ASN A 61 5.41 4.21 10.44
CA ASN A 61 6.82 3.97 10.67
C ASN A 61 7.71 4.49 9.52
N HIS A 62 7.29 4.31 8.27
CA HIS A 62 8.03 4.80 7.10
C HIS A 62 8.10 6.32 7.06
N MET A 63 7.01 7.01 7.37
CA MET A 63 6.95 8.47 7.33
C MET A 63 7.62 9.10 8.56
N ASP A 64 7.30 8.63 9.76
CA ASP A 64 7.71 9.28 11.01
C ASP A 64 9.12 8.88 11.45
N ASN A 65 9.50 7.61 11.25
CA ASN A 65 10.79 7.11 11.75
C ASN A 65 11.85 6.99 10.64
N LEU A 66 11.45 6.69 9.41
CA LEU A 66 12.38 6.52 8.28
C LEU A 66 12.46 7.76 7.36
N ASN A 67 11.64 8.78 7.60
CA ASN A 67 11.58 10.02 6.81
C ASN A 67 11.29 9.78 5.31
N LEU A 68 10.51 8.74 4.99
CA LEU A 68 10.01 8.51 3.65
C LEU A 68 8.78 9.38 3.37
N TRP A 69 8.47 9.63 2.11
CA TRP A 69 7.33 10.49 1.73
C TRP A 69 5.97 9.79 1.81
N ASP A 70 5.94 8.46 1.78
CA ASP A 70 4.74 7.63 1.90
C ASP A 70 5.13 6.19 2.31
N ILE A 71 4.17 5.26 2.30
CA ILE A 71 4.39 3.83 2.53
C ILE A 71 5.20 3.18 1.40
N GLY A 72 6.45 2.87 1.70
CA GLY A 72 7.26 1.93 0.93
C GLY A 72 8.63 2.49 0.60
N SER A 73 9.60 1.59 0.51
CA SER A 73 10.95 1.86 0.02
C SER A 73 11.14 1.13 -1.30
N SER A 74 10.57 1.66 -2.37
CA SER A 74 10.82 1.22 -3.74
C SER A 74 10.54 2.34 -4.73
#